data_AF-A0A1G1GV32-F1
#
_entry.id   AF-A0A1G1GV32-F1
#
_cell.length_a   1.000
_cell.length_b   1.000
_cell.length_c   1.000
_cell.angle_alpha   90.00
_cell.angle_beta   90.00
_cell.angle_gamma   90.00
#
_symmetry.space_group_name_H-M   'P 1'
#
loop_
_entity.id
_entity.type
_entity.pdbx_description
1 polymer ?
#
loop_
_entity_poly.entity_id
_entity_poly.type
_entity_poly.pdbx_seq_one_letter_code
_entity_poly.pdbx_strand_id
1 'polypeptide(L)'
;MAKVGPDALIRLDLNNLVFQENLLTLQKPERHAALDTLNKIRQLTWNQLYRDNGLKWEKVVSVKPPVGVTAIYSLRITQSRRATAFRDGDFIRLLTIAPDHDSAYGKK
;
A
#
# COMPACT_ATOMS: atom_id res chain seq x y z
N MET A 1 -3.77 -3.90 26.30
CA MET A 1 -3.55 -3.34 24.94
C MET A 1 -2.06 -3.06 24.80
N ALA A 2 -1.35 -3.76 23.90
CA ALA A 2 0.09 -3.55 23.73
C ALA A 2 0.34 -2.13 23.21
N LYS A 3 1.34 -1.46 23.78
CA LYS A 3 1.73 -0.09 23.44
C LYS A 3 2.16 -0.06 21.97
N VAL A 4 1.42 0.65 21.12
CA VAL A 4 1.80 0.98 19.73
C VAL A 4 3.07 1.81 19.79
N GLY A 5 4.21 1.17 19.60
CA GLY A 5 5.52 1.82 19.56
C GLY A 5 5.86 2.19 18.13
N PRO A 6 6.47 3.37 17.87
CA PRO A 6 6.94 3.73 16.53
C PRO A 6 8.02 2.76 15.99
N ASP A 7 8.58 1.93 16.86
CA ASP A 7 9.57 0.90 16.54
C ASP A 7 8.98 -0.51 16.39
N ALA A 8 7.66 -0.67 16.50
CA ALA A 8 7.00 -1.94 16.16
C ALA A 8 7.06 -2.17 14.65
N LEU A 9 7.27 -3.43 14.26
CA LEU A 9 7.17 -3.84 12.86
C LEU A 9 5.73 -3.71 12.37
N ILE A 10 5.61 -3.24 11.13
CA ILE A 10 4.32 -3.04 10.48
C ILE A 10 3.63 -4.38 10.24
N ARG A 11 2.34 -4.43 10.55
CA ARG A 11 1.45 -5.54 10.21
C ARG A 11 0.68 -5.21 8.94
N LEU A 12 0.38 -6.22 8.15
CA LEU A 12 -0.43 -6.06 6.94
C LEU A 12 -1.84 -6.56 7.18
N ASP A 13 -2.82 -5.76 6.78
CA ASP A 13 -4.19 -6.21 6.60
C ASP A 13 -4.55 -6.15 5.12
N LEU A 14 -4.79 -7.35 4.56
CA LEU A 14 -5.09 -7.57 3.15
C LEU A 14 -6.57 -7.92 2.93
N ASN A 15 -7.45 -7.70 3.93
CA ASN A 15 -8.83 -8.20 3.93
C ASN A 15 -9.83 -7.32 3.17
N ASN A 16 -9.37 -6.33 2.40
CA ASN A 16 -10.25 -5.56 1.53
C ASN A 16 -10.54 -6.36 0.24
N LEU A 17 -11.82 -6.58 -0.06
CA LEU A 17 -12.24 -7.35 -1.24
C LEU A 17 -11.71 -6.78 -2.57
N VAL A 18 -11.71 -5.45 -2.72
CA VAL A 18 -11.21 -4.78 -3.93
C VAL A 18 -9.70 -4.97 -4.03
N PHE A 19 -8.97 -4.82 -2.93
CA PHE A 19 -7.54 -5.08 -2.91
C PHE A 19 -7.21 -6.53 -3.30
N GLN A 20 -7.94 -7.50 -2.73
CA GLN A 20 -7.75 -8.92 -3.04
C GLN A 20 -7.99 -9.20 -4.52
N GLU A 21 -9.10 -8.71 -5.07
CA GLU A 21 -9.40 -8.84 -6.49
C GLU A 21 -8.29 -8.22 -7.36
N ASN A 22 -7.86 -6.99 -7.05
CA ASN A 22 -6.79 -6.34 -7.82
C ASN A 22 -5.48 -7.12 -7.75
N LEU A 23 -5.09 -7.62 -6.57
CA LEU A 23 -3.85 -8.38 -6.36
C LEU A 23 -3.89 -9.73 -7.08
N LEU A 24 -5.01 -10.46 -6.97
CA LEU A 24 -5.17 -11.79 -7.53
C LEU A 24 -5.33 -11.80 -9.06
N THR A 25 -5.72 -10.67 -9.65
CA THR A 25 -5.82 -10.50 -11.11
C THR A 25 -4.56 -9.92 -11.75
N LEU A 26 -3.56 -9.48 -10.97
CA LEU A 26 -2.26 -9.06 -11.52
C LEU A 26 -1.60 -10.16 -12.35
N GLN A 27 -0.90 -9.76 -13.41
CA GLN A 27 -0.04 -10.68 -14.16
C GLN A 27 1.07 -11.21 -13.26
N LYS A 28 1.56 -12.42 -13.54
CA LYS A 28 2.58 -13.10 -12.73
C LYS A 28 3.75 -12.21 -12.28
N PRO A 29 4.48 -11.51 -13.17
CA PRO A 29 5.62 -10.69 -12.75
C PRO A 29 5.21 -9.54 -11.82
N GLU A 30 4.09 -8.87 -12.09
CA GLU A 30 3.59 -7.78 -11.25
C GLU A 30 3.12 -8.28 -9.89
N ARG A 31 2.47 -9.45 -9.86
CA ARG A 31 2.02 -10.08 -8.62
C ARG A 31 3.22 -10.45 -7.73
N HIS A 32 4.27 -11.03 -8.31
CA HIS A 32 5.50 -11.33 -7.57
C HIS A 32 6.12 -10.06 -6.98
N ALA A 33 6.28 -8.99 -7.78
CA ALA A 33 6.81 -7.72 -7.31
C ALA A 33 5.95 -7.07 -6.20
N ALA A 34 4.62 -7.21 -6.30
CA ALA A 34 3.70 -6.74 -5.27
C ALA A 34 3.90 -7.52 -3.96
N LEU A 35 4.02 -8.85 -4.02
CA LEU A 35 4.27 -9.69 -2.86
C LEU A 35 5.63 -9.39 -2.22
N ASP A 36 6.66 -9.12 -3.00
CA ASP A 36 7.99 -8.71 -2.51
C ASP A 36 7.89 -7.37 -1.77
N THR A 37 7.13 -6.41 -2.31
CA THR A 37 6.90 -5.12 -1.64
C THR A 37 6.13 -5.28 -0.34
N LEU A 38 5.09 -6.13 -0.30
CA LEU A 38 4.38 -6.46 0.94
C LEU A 38 5.33 -7.16 1.95
N ASN A 39 6.20 -8.06 1.50
CA ASN A 39 7.19 -8.69 2.35
C ASN A 39 8.24 -7.70 2.88
N LYS A 40 8.64 -6.71 2.09
CA LYS A 40 9.48 -5.60 2.56
C LYS A 40 8.76 -4.81 3.65
N ILE A 41 7.51 -4.38 3.41
CA ILE A 41 6.76 -3.52 4.34
C ILE A 41 6.64 -4.15 5.73
N ARG A 42 6.34 -5.46 5.83
CA ARG A 42 6.21 -6.13 7.14
C ARG A 42 7.52 -6.21 7.95
N GLN A 43 8.66 -5.92 7.32
CA GLN A 43 9.99 -5.89 7.94
C GLN A 43 10.40 -4.48 8.36
N LEU A 44 9.59 -3.46 8.06
CA LEU A 44 9.86 -2.07 8.41
C LEU A 44 9.11 -1.68 9.69
N THR A 45 9.69 -0.74 10.43
CA THR A 45 8.96 0.10 11.39
C THR A 45 8.28 1.27 10.66
N TRP A 46 7.36 1.95 11.34
CA TRP A 46 6.73 3.16 10.79
C TRP A 46 7.74 4.26 10.47
N ASN A 47 8.74 4.46 11.35
CA ASN A 47 9.81 5.43 11.12
C ASN A 47 10.63 5.11 9.87
N GLN A 48 10.89 3.83 9.61
CA GLN A 48 11.59 3.39 8.40
C GLN A 48 10.72 3.56 7.16
N LEU A 49 9.43 3.19 7.22
CA LEU A 49 8.49 3.36 6.12
C LEU A 49 8.38 4.82 5.69
N TYR A 50 8.26 5.77 6.63
CA TYR A 50 8.17 7.20 6.31
C TYR A 50 9.44 7.78 5.68
N ARG A 51 10.59 7.14 5.87
CA ARG A 51 11.88 7.55 5.28
C ARG A 51 12.23 6.75 4.02
N ASP A 52 11.42 5.76 3.65
CA ASP A 52 11.69 4.91 2.50
C ASP A 52 11.39 5.63 1.18
N ASN A 53 12.44 5.95 0.44
CA ASN A 53 12.33 6.66 -0.85
C ASN A 53 11.72 5.80 -1.97
N GLY A 54 11.73 4.47 -1.82
CA GLY A 54 11.23 3.53 -2.84
C GLY A 54 9.72 3.34 -2.76
N LEU A 55 9.17 3.25 -1.55
CA LEU A 55 7.75 3.02 -1.30
C LEU A 55 6.89 4.25 -1.61
N LYS A 56 7.45 5.45 -1.54
CA LYS A 56 6.73 6.71 -1.80
C LYS A 56 5.40 6.79 -1.06
N TRP A 57 5.46 6.65 0.27
CA TRP A 57 4.29 6.75 1.14
C TRP A 57 3.77 8.20 1.18
N GLU A 58 2.78 8.51 0.35
CA GLU A 58 2.31 9.87 0.07
C GLU A 58 0.84 10.04 0.47
N LYS A 59 0.51 11.11 1.19
CA LYS A 59 -0.88 11.40 1.59
C LYS A 59 -1.71 11.81 0.37
N VAL A 60 -2.86 11.18 0.20
CA VAL A 60 -3.85 11.56 -0.84
C VAL A 60 -4.72 12.69 -0.28
N VAL A 61 -4.57 13.89 -0.82
CA VAL A 61 -5.27 15.10 -0.33
C VAL A 61 -6.67 15.29 -0.93
N SER A 62 -6.93 14.70 -2.10
CA SER A 62 -8.18 14.87 -2.85
C SER A 62 -9.33 13.97 -2.38
N VAL A 63 -9.06 13.05 -1.45
CA VAL A 63 -10.04 12.07 -0.97
C VAL A 63 -10.33 12.33 0.51
N LYS A 64 -11.62 12.54 0.83
CA LYS A 64 -12.05 12.55 2.23
C LYS A 64 -11.99 11.13 2.78
N PRO A 65 -11.23 10.89 3.86
CA PRO A 65 -11.21 9.57 4.47
C PRO A 65 -12.56 9.26 5.13
N PRO A 66 -12.94 7.97 5.22
CA PRO A 66 -14.10 7.53 5.99
C PRO A 66 -13.99 7.90 7.48
N VAL A 67 -15.12 7.90 8.18
CA VAL A 67 -15.14 8.11 9.65
C VAL A 67 -14.22 7.10 10.34
N GLY A 68 -13.37 7.59 11.23
CA GLY A 68 -12.38 6.76 11.94
C GLY A 68 -11.05 6.56 11.21
N VAL A 69 -10.90 7.07 9.99
CA VAL A 69 -9.65 7.03 9.23
C VAL A 69 -9.03 8.42 9.16
N THR A 70 -7.78 8.57 9.61
CA THR A 70 -7.10 9.88 9.66
C THR A 70 -6.76 10.41 8.27
N ALA A 71 -6.29 9.53 7.38
CA ALA A 71 -5.89 9.88 6.03
C ALA A 71 -5.77 8.63 5.16
N ILE A 72 -6.04 8.81 3.86
CA ILE A 72 -5.68 7.84 2.84
C ILE A 72 -4.29 8.19 2.30
N TYR A 73 -3.50 7.16 2.07
CA TYR A 73 -2.17 7.25 1.49
C TYR A 73 -2.11 6.43 0.22
N SER A 74 -1.19 6.81 -0.65
CA SER A 74 -0.79 6.00 -1.77
C SER A 74 0.66 5.57 -1.60
N LEU A 75 0.98 4.35 -1.99
CA LEU A 75 2.35 3.82 -2.03
C LEU A 75 2.63 3.10 -3.36
N ARG A 76 3.90 3.03 -3.75
CA ARG A 76 4.37 2.21 -4.84
C ARG A 76 4.33 0.73 -4.43
N ILE A 77 3.52 -0.08 -5.12
CA ILE A 77 3.42 -1.53 -4.86
C ILE A 77 4.18 -2.36 -5.89
N THR A 78 4.34 -1.83 -7.11
CA THR A 78 5.26 -2.32 -8.15
C THR A 78 5.89 -1.09 -8.84
N GLN A 79 6.79 -1.27 -9.81
CA GLN A 79 7.34 -0.13 -10.56
C GLN A 79 6.26 0.64 -11.33
N SER A 80 5.27 -0.07 -11.89
CA SER A 80 4.16 0.47 -12.70
C SER A 80 2.90 0.81 -11.89
N ARG A 81 2.73 0.25 -10.68
CA ARG A 81 1.46 0.34 -9.94
C ARG A 81 1.59 0.97 -8.57
N ARG A 82 0.50 1.64 -8.18
CA ARG A 82 0.32 2.19 -6.85
C ARG A 82 -0.82 1.49 -6.12
N ALA A 83 -0.66 1.31 -4.81
CA ALA A 83 -1.75 0.90 -3.93
C ALA A 83 -2.26 2.10 -3.13
N THR A 84 -3.52 2.04 -2.69
CA THR A 84 -4.04 2.93 -1.66
C THR A 84 -4.18 2.18 -0.34
N ALA A 85 -3.92 2.88 0.76
CA ALA A 85 -3.90 2.30 2.09
C ALA A 85 -4.16 3.35 3.17
N PHE A 86 -4.41 2.90 4.40
CA PHE A 86 -4.35 3.76 5.57
C PHE A 86 -3.69 3.06 6.74
N ARG A 87 -3.20 3.87 7.69
CA ARG A 87 -2.63 3.40 8.95
C ARG A 87 -3.74 3.19 9.97
N ASP A 88 -3.77 2.02 10.57
CA ASP A 88 -4.60 1.69 11.73
C ASP A 88 -3.72 1.06 12.82
N GLY A 89 -3.23 1.89 13.75
CA GLY A 89 -2.26 1.47 14.76
C GLY A 89 -0.97 0.94 14.13
N ASP A 90 -0.73 -0.36 14.33
CA ASP A 90 0.41 -1.11 13.76
C ASP A 90 0.12 -1.70 12.38
N PHE A 91 -1.13 -1.63 11.91
CA PHE A 91 -1.54 -2.18 10.63
C PHE A 91 -1.45 -1.12 9.51
N ILE A 92 -0.95 -1.54 8.35
CA ILE A 92 -1.33 -0.94 7.08
C ILE A 92 -2.51 -1.74 6.53
N ARG A 93 -3.65 -1.07 6.38
CA ARG A 93 -4.85 -1.64 5.74
C ARG A 93 -4.85 -1.25 4.27
N LEU A 94 -4.66 -2.24 3.40
CA LEU A 94 -4.62 -2.05 1.95
C LEU A 94 -6.04 -1.97 1.41
N LEU A 95 -6.29 -1.04 0.50
CA LEU A 95 -7.63 -0.76 -0.03
C LEU A 95 -7.77 -1.14 -1.50
N THR A 96 -6.85 -0.70 -2.35
CA THR A 96 -6.88 -0.95 -3.80
C THR A 96 -5.47 -1.04 -4.37
N ILE A 97 -5.33 -1.66 -5.54
CA ILE A 97 -4.18 -1.48 -6.43
C ILE A 97 -4.70 -0.79 -7.70
N ALA A 98 -4.21 0.42 -7.96
CA ALA A 98 -4.61 1.18 -9.14
C ALA A 98 -4.25 0.40 -10.42
N PRO A 99 -5.10 0.50 -11.46
CA PRO A 99 -4.70 0.11 -12.81
C PRO A 99 -3.44 0.86 -13.23
N ASP A 100 -2.62 0.23 -14.06
CA ASP A 100 -1.45 0.89 -14.61
C ASP A 100 -1.88 2.10 -15.46
N HIS A 101 -1.37 3.30 -15.13
CA HIS A 101 -1.63 4.49 -15.92
C HIS A 101 -0.99 4.40 -17.32
N ASP A 102 0.08 3.62 -17.50
CA ASP A 102 0.76 3.44 -18.79
C ASP A 102 0.01 2.53 -19.76
N SER A 103 -0.97 1.76 -19.29
CA SER A 103 -1.86 0.99 -20.18
C SER A 103 -2.75 1.88 -21.06
N ALA A 104 -2.82 3.19 -20.77
CA ALA A 104 -3.46 4.21 -21.61
C ALA A 104 -2.53 4.80 -22.70
N TYR A 105 -1.21 4.61 -22.62
CA TYR A 105 -0.25 5.15 -23.60
C TYR A 105 0.26 4.12 -24.62
N GLY A 106 -0.21 2.87 -24.53
CA GLY A 106 0.14 1.80 -25.47
C GLY A 106 -0.73 1.75 -26.73
N LYS A 107 -0.67 2.77 -27.62
CA LYS A 107 -0.79 2.62 -29.09
C LYS A 107 -0.13 3.81 -29.80
N LYS A 108 1.15 3.67 -30.14
CA LYS A 108 1.70 4.24 -31.38
C LYS A 108 2.15 3.07 -32.25
#